data_AF-A0A1X7IU04-F1
#
_entry.id   AF-A0A1X7IU04-F1
#
_cell.length_a   1.000
_cell.length_b   1.000
_cell.length_c   1.000
_cell.angle_alpha   90.00
_cell.angle_beta   90.00
_cell.angle_gamma   90.00
#
_symmetry.space_group_name_H-M   'P 1'
#
loop_
_entity.id
_entity.type
_entity.pdbx_description
1 polymer ?
#
loop_
_entity_poly.entity_id
_entity_poly.type
_entity_poly.pdbx_seq_one_letter_code
_entity_poly.pdbx_strand_id
1 'polypeptide(L)'
;MQVTATETVTETPPTTTVTTTETVTDTPVAAPVRADCSADAFRIDFTEPVVMFCDGAWARAGQAQTDHLIVYRAAAGQWRTYEPHGTTYTGYPCFDEATVTADGAPAGLLQQLTLCGG
;
A
#
# COMPACT_ATOMS: atom_id res chain seq x y z
N MET A 1 8.63 -39.45 74.10
CA MET A 1 7.32 -38.77 73.98
C MET A 1 7.09 -38.46 72.50
N GLN A 2 5.85 -38.60 72.06
CA GLN A 2 5.29 -38.53 70.70
C GLN A 2 5.65 -37.22 69.94
N VAL A 3 5.54 -37.07 68.62
CA VAL A 3 4.34 -37.24 67.77
C VAL A 3 4.66 -37.40 66.28
N THR A 4 3.95 -38.33 65.63
CA THR A 4 3.81 -38.49 64.17
C THR A 4 2.85 -37.43 63.64
N ALA A 5 3.24 -36.70 62.58
CA ALA A 5 2.37 -35.76 61.87
C ALA A 5 1.95 -36.35 60.51
N THR A 6 0.64 -36.46 60.31
CA THR A 6 -0.02 -36.86 59.07
C THR A 6 -0.22 -35.62 58.20
N GLU A 7 0.44 -35.53 57.05
CA GLU A 7 0.15 -34.48 56.06
C GLU A 7 -0.88 -34.98 55.05
N THR A 8 -2.02 -34.31 55.04
CA THR A 8 -3.11 -34.50 54.08
C THR A 8 -2.73 -33.85 52.75
N VAL A 9 -2.58 -34.67 51.70
CA VAL A 9 -2.40 -34.18 50.32
C VAL A 9 -3.78 -33.81 49.78
N THR A 10 -4.00 -32.51 49.53
CA THR A 10 -5.16 -32.00 48.80
C THR A 10 -4.92 -32.23 47.31
N GLU A 11 -5.58 -33.23 46.71
CA GLU A 11 -5.62 -33.40 45.26
C GLU A 11 -6.55 -32.36 44.62
N THR A 12 -5.99 -31.50 43.77
CA THR A 12 -6.74 -30.62 42.88
C THR A 12 -7.39 -31.47 41.77
N PRO A 13 -8.69 -31.32 41.48
CA PRO A 13 -9.31 -32.04 40.37
C PRO A 13 -8.71 -31.58 39.02
N PRO A 14 -8.56 -32.47 38.03
CA PRO A 14 -8.04 -32.08 36.72
C PRO A 14 -8.98 -31.07 36.07
N THR A 15 -8.48 -29.86 35.82
CA THR A 15 -9.19 -28.85 35.04
C THR A 15 -9.15 -29.28 33.57
N THR A 16 -10.28 -29.73 33.02
CA THR A 16 -10.42 -30.00 31.58
C THR A 16 -10.48 -28.67 30.83
N THR A 17 -9.34 -28.22 30.32
CA THR A 17 -9.26 -27.09 29.38
C THR A 17 -9.88 -27.53 28.06
N VAL A 18 -11.09 -27.05 27.76
CA VAL A 18 -11.69 -27.17 26.43
C VAL A 18 -10.95 -26.19 25.52
N THR A 19 -9.98 -26.69 24.77
CA THR A 19 -9.33 -25.92 23.71
C THR A 19 -10.31 -25.79 22.55
N THR A 20 -11.00 -24.65 22.48
CA THR A 20 -11.72 -24.24 21.28
C THR A 20 -10.69 -24.04 20.17
N THR A 21 -10.62 -24.99 19.24
CA THR A 21 -9.90 -24.82 17.98
C THR A 21 -10.68 -23.82 17.13
N GLU A 22 -10.35 -22.54 17.24
CA GLU A 22 -10.75 -21.56 16.23
C GLU A 22 -10.03 -21.93 14.93
N THR A 23 -10.79 -22.43 13.98
CA THR A 23 -10.34 -22.65 12.60
C THR A 23 -10.04 -21.28 11.99
N VAL A 24 -8.80 -20.81 12.14
CA VAL A 24 -8.28 -19.68 11.37
C VAL A 24 -8.29 -20.14 9.91
N THR A 25 -9.31 -19.70 9.18
CA THR A 25 -9.32 -19.82 7.72
C THR A 25 -8.22 -18.91 7.24
N ASP A 26 -7.05 -19.49 6.97
CA ASP A 26 -5.92 -18.89 6.26
C ASP A 26 -6.43 -18.49 4.87
N THR A 27 -7.09 -17.33 4.79
CA THR A 27 -7.28 -16.64 3.52
C THR A 27 -5.88 -16.17 3.17
N PRO A 28 -5.24 -16.67 2.10
CA PRO A 28 -3.95 -16.15 1.70
C PRO A 28 -4.14 -14.65 1.50
N VAL A 29 -3.42 -13.84 2.27
CA VAL A 29 -3.30 -12.41 2.00
C VAL A 29 -2.76 -12.33 0.58
N ALA A 30 -3.65 -12.06 -0.38
CA ALA A 30 -3.26 -12.00 -1.78
C ALA A 30 -2.13 -10.98 -1.87
N ALA A 31 -0.96 -11.43 -2.35
CA ALA A 31 0.14 -10.52 -2.60
C ALA A 31 -0.38 -9.34 -3.42
N PRO A 32 0.05 -8.10 -3.13
CA PRO A 32 -0.44 -6.95 -3.85
C PRO A 32 -0.19 -7.16 -5.34
N VAL A 33 -1.27 -7.19 -6.12
CA VAL A 33 -1.20 -7.33 -7.57
C VAL A 33 -0.54 -6.08 -8.10
N ARG A 34 0.68 -6.23 -8.61
CA ARG A 34 1.43 -5.15 -9.24
C ARG A 34 0.81 -4.84 -10.60
N ALA A 35 0.64 -3.56 -10.90
CA ALA A 35 0.19 -3.10 -12.21
C ALA A 35 1.33 -3.12 -13.23
N ASP A 36 0.97 -3.21 -14.51
CA ASP A 36 1.92 -3.34 -15.62
C ASP A 36 2.69 -2.03 -15.89
N CYS A 37 4.01 -2.10 -15.97
CA CYS A 37 4.85 -0.91 -16.16
C CYS A 37 5.18 -0.59 -17.63
N SER A 38 4.64 -1.34 -18.60
CA SER A 38 4.89 -1.06 -20.02
C SER A 38 4.14 0.20 -20.45
N ALA A 39 4.66 0.87 -21.49
CA ALA A 39 4.01 2.05 -22.05
C ALA A 39 2.58 1.73 -22.54
N ASP A 40 2.34 0.52 -23.05
CA ASP A 40 1.03 0.07 -23.53
C ASP A 40 -0.07 0.17 -22.45
N ALA A 41 0.28 0.01 -21.17
CA ALA A 41 -0.67 0.12 -20.06
C ALA A 41 -1.28 1.53 -19.89
N PHE A 42 -0.64 2.56 -20.45
CA PHE A 42 -1.06 3.96 -20.34
C PHE A 42 -1.69 4.51 -21.63
N ARG A 43 -1.92 3.66 -22.63
CA ARG A 43 -2.56 4.07 -23.90
C ARG A 43 -4.03 4.48 -23.77
N ILE A 44 -4.62 4.27 -22.60
CA ILE A 44 -5.96 4.77 -22.29
C ILE A 44 -6.00 6.31 -22.21
N ASP A 45 -4.90 6.94 -21.78
CA ASP A 45 -4.80 8.39 -21.62
C ASP A 45 -3.89 9.04 -22.69
N PHE A 46 -2.98 8.28 -23.29
CA PHE A 46 -1.96 8.80 -24.21
C PHE A 46 -1.89 8.04 -25.53
N THR A 47 -1.56 8.74 -26.61
CA THR A 47 -1.31 8.12 -27.92
C THR A 47 0.10 7.50 -27.96
N GLU A 48 1.09 8.23 -27.46
CA GLU A 48 2.50 7.79 -27.39
C GLU A 48 3.01 7.96 -25.96
N PRO A 49 2.63 7.03 -25.06
CA PRO A 49 2.99 7.10 -23.64
C PRO A 49 4.51 6.93 -23.43
N VAL A 50 5.04 7.74 -22.53
CA VAL A 50 6.39 7.61 -21.96
C VAL A 50 6.24 7.42 -20.46
N VAL A 51 6.81 6.33 -19.95
CA VAL A 51 6.82 6.01 -18.51
C VAL A 51 8.10 6.57 -17.90
N MET A 52 7.96 7.50 -16.95
CA MET A 52 9.09 8.14 -16.26
C MET A 52 9.40 7.48 -14.91
N PHE A 53 8.37 6.89 -14.30
CA PHE A 53 8.49 6.14 -13.05
C PHE A 53 7.46 5.01 -13.05
N CYS A 54 7.86 3.83 -12.59
CA CYS A 54 6.93 2.75 -12.26
C CYS A 54 7.57 1.75 -11.28
N ASP A 55 6.86 1.41 -10.21
CA ASP A 55 7.26 0.34 -9.27
C ASP A 55 6.17 -0.75 -9.11
N GLY A 56 5.11 -0.66 -9.91
CA GLY A 56 3.95 -1.54 -9.90
C GLY A 56 2.88 -1.19 -8.85
N ALA A 57 3.15 -0.24 -7.95
CA ALA A 57 2.17 0.34 -7.03
C ALA A 57 1.84 1.80 -7.40
N TRP A 58 2.82 2.50 -7.94
CA TRP A 58 2.74 3.87 -8.42
C TRP A 58 3.42 3.98 -9.78
N ALA A 59 2.92 4.90 -10.60
CA ALA A 59 3.54 5.25 -11.86
C ALA A 59 3.41 6.74 -12.16
N ARG A 60 4.34 7.24 -12.97
CA ARG A 60 4.26 8.55 -13.62
C ARG A 60 4.48 8.33 -15.10
N ALA A 61 3.48 8.66 -15.89
CA ALA A 61 3.52 8.55 -17.34
C ALA A 61 3.02 9.84 -17.99
N GLY A 62 3.36 10.04 -19.25
CA GLY A 62 3.00 11.24 -19.99
C GLY A 62 2.99 11.00 -21.49
N GLN A 63 2.51 11.99 -22.23
CA GLN A 63 2.55 11.98 -23.68
C GLN A 63 3.92 12.45 -24.19
N ALA A 64 4.54 11.66 -25.07
CA ALA A 64 5.81 12.01 -25.70
C ALA A 64 5.78 13.43 -26.30
N GLN A 65 6.87 14.17 -26.13
CA GLN A 65 7.05 15.54 -26.65
C GLN A 65 6.05 16.58 -26.12
N THR A 66 5.42 16.30 -24.97
CA THR A 66 4.53 17.25 -24.29
C THR A 66 4.87 17.33 -22.80
N ASP A 67 4.34 18.36 -22.15
CA ASP A 67 4.31 18.54 -20.71
C ASP A 67 3.07 17.92 -20.05
N HIS A 68 2.28 17.13 -20.79
CA HIS A 68 1.11 16.45 -20.26
C HIS A 68 1.53 15.17 -19.52
N LEU A 69 1.40 15.21 -18.19
CA LEU A 69 1.89 14.20 -17.26
C LEU A 69 0.79 13.81 -16.29
N ILE A 70 0.68 12.51 -16.01
CA ILE A 70 -0.29 11.95 -15.07
C ILE A 70 0.45 11.04 -14.07
N VAL A 71 0.02 11.13 -12.81
CA VAL A 71 0.43 10.22 -11.74
C VAL A 71 -0.66 9.17 -11.57
N TYR A 72 -0.25 7.93 -11.37
CA TYR A 72 -1.15 6.79 -11.21
C TYR A 72 -0.84 6.03 -9.92
N ARG A 73 -1.89 5.50 -9.32
CA ARG A 73 -1.83 4.53 -8.22
C ARG A 73 -2.49 3.24 -8.68
N ALA A 74 -1.83 2.11 -8.43
CA ALA A 74 -2.37 0.80 -8.72
C ALA A 74 -3.47 0.46 -7.71
N ALA A 75 -4.64 0.06 -8.21
CA ALA A 75 -5.72 -0.52 -7.43
C ALA A 75 -6.10 -1.85 -8.06
N ALA A 76 -5.97 -2.95 -7.30
CA ALA A 76 -6.23 -4.31 -7.78
C ALA A 76 -5.50 -4.66 -9.10
N GLY A 77 -4.24 -4.24 -9.25
CA GLY A 77 -3.43 -4.49 -10.44
C GLY A 77 -3.75 -3.61 -11.66
N GLN A 78 -4.64 -2.62 -11.51
CA GLN A 78 -5.00 -1.69 -12.57
C GLN A 78 -4.55 -0.27 -12.21
N TRP A 79 -4.08 0.48 -13.20
CA TRP A 79 -3.77 1.89 -13.02
C TRP A 79 -5.03 2.71 -12.84
N ARG A 80 -5.01 3.58 -11.83
CA ARG A 80 -6.00 4.63 -11.60
C ARG A 80 -5.26 5.95 -11.54
N THR A 81 -5.78 6.95 -12.23
CA THR A 81 -5.29 8.31 -12.10
C THR A 81 -5.35 8.72 -10.63
N TYR A 82 -4.25 9.30 -10.15
CA TYR A 82 -4.17 9.90 -8.84
C TYR A 82 -4.30 11.41 -9.02
N GLU A 83 -5.44 11.97 -8.61
CA GLU A 83 -5.75 13.37 -8.87
C GLU A 83 -4.74 14.33 -8.22
N PRO A 84 -4.37 15.41 -8.92
CA PRO A 84 -3.55 16.47 -8.33
C PRO A 84 -4.32 17.19 -7.22
N HIS A 85 -3.59 17.65 -6.22
CA HIS A 85 -4.14 18.34 -5.05
C HIS A 85 -4.45 19.81 -5.34
N GLY A 86 -3.88 20.35 -6.42
CA GLY A 86 -4.14 21.70 -6.88
C GLY A 86 -3.38 22.00 -8.16
N THR A 87 -3.24 23.29 -8.45
CA THR A 87 -2.45 23.78 -9.56
C THR A 87 -1.47 24.85 -9.10
N THR A 88 -0.32 24.93 -9.76
CA THR A 88 0.63 26.03 -9.58
C THR A 88 0.07 27.32 -10.17
N TYR A 89 0.72 28.46 -9.89
CA TYR A 89 0.36 29.75 -10.50
C TYR A 89 0.37 29.72 -12.04
N THR A 90 1.23 28.89 -12.64
CA THR A 90 1.33 28.70 -14.08
C THR A 90 0.33 27.69 -14.64
N GLY A 91 -0.56 27.13 -13.81
CA GLY A 91 -1.63 26.22 -14.23
C GLY A 91 -1.22 24.74 -14.31
N TYR A 92 -0.02 24.37 -13.86
CA TYR A 92 0.43 22.98 -13.86
C TYR A 92 -0.13 22.23 -12.64
N PRO A 93 -0.45 20.93 -12.77
CA PRO A 93 -0.87 20.12 -11.63
C PRO A 93 0.23 20.09 -10.55
N CYS A 94 -0.17 20.24 -9.30
CA CYS A 94 0.71 20.10 -8.14
C CYS A 94 0.19 19.06 -7.16
N PHE A 95 1.10 18.50 -6.38
CA PHE A 95 0.81 17.47 -5.39
C PHE A 95 1.26 17.90 -4.00
N ASP A 96 0.47 17.60 -2.97
CA ASP A 96 0.88 17.78 -1.59
C ASP A 96 1.80 16.62 -1.17
N GLU A 97 3.04 16.91 -0.78
CA GLU A 97 4.04 15.88 -0.47
C GLU A 97 3.60 15.00 0.71
N ALA A 98 3.05 15.60 1.77
CA ALA A 98 2.64 14.88 2.96
C ALA A 98 1.51 13.89 2.65
N THR A 99 0.53 14.31 1.83
CA THR A 99 -0.60 13.47 1.42
C THR A 99 -0.15 12.33 0.52
N VAL A 100 0.67 12.63 -0.50
CA VAL A 100 1.19 11.60 -1.42
C VAL A 100 2.07 10.58 -0.68
N THR A 101 2.85 11.04 0.29
CA THR A 101 3.65 10.16 1.17
C THR A 101 2.76 9.30 2.07
N ALA A 102 1.73 9.89 2.68
CA ALA A 102 0.76 9.16 3.51
C ALA A 102 -0.01 8.10 2.72
N ASP A 103 -0.25 8.34 1.43
CA ASP A 103 -0.82 7.36 0.50
C ASP A 103 0.15 6.23 0.10
N GLY A 104 1.41 6.32 0.53
CA GLY A 104 2.43 5.30 0.32
C GLY A 104 3.18 5.45 -0.99
N ALA A 105 3.26 6.67 -1.55
CA ALA A 105 4.11 6.92 -2.70
C ALA A 105 5.60 6.78 -2.34
N PRO A 106 6.41 6.19 -3.24
CA PRO A 106 7.84 6.04 -3.02
C PRO A 106 8.58 7.37 -3.21
N ALA A 107 9.69 7.55 -2.49
CA ALA A 107 10.53 8.75 -2.59
C ALA A 107 10.99 9.04 -4.03
N GLY A 108 11.26 7.99 -4.83
CA GLY A 108 11.65 8.14 -6.24
C GLY A 108 10.57 8.79 -7.12
N LEU A 109 9.28 8.61 -6.79
CA LEU A 109 8.18 9.32 -7.44
C LEU A 109 8.12 10.76 -6.94
N LEU A 110 8.16 10.98 -5.61
CA LEU A 110 8.05 12.30 -4.99
C LEU A 110 9.06 13.30 -5.58
N GLN A 111 10.30 12.87 -5.84
CA GLN A 111 11.34 13.73 -6.44
C GLN A 111 11.04 14.18 -7.88
N GLN A 112 10.08 13.55 -8.55
CA GLN A 112 9.66 13.91 -9.90
C GLN A 112 8.34 14.71 -9.93
N LEU A 113 7.67 14.87 -8.80
CA LEU A 113 6.40 15.58 -8.72
C LEU A 113 6.61 17.08 -8.54
N THR A 114 5.73 17.85 -9.17
CA THR A 114 5.58 19.27 -8.83
C THR A 114 4.82 19.36 -7.52
N LEU A 115 5.42 19.93 -6.48
CA LEU A 115 4.78 20.08 -5.18
C LEU A 115 3.95 21.37 -5.09
N CYS A 116 2.85 21.33 -4.34
CA CYS A 116 2.05 22.52 -4.09
C CYS A 116 2.76 23.46 -3.09
N GLY A 117 2.81 24.76 -3.39
CA GLY A 117 3.35 25.78 -2.47
C GLY A 117 4.87 25.94 -2.46
N GLY A 118 5.55 25.48 -3.52
CA GLY A 118 6.98 25.77 -3.79
C GLY A 118 7.23 27.14 -4.40
#